data_AF-A0A9N8CVU4-F1
#
_entry.id   AF-A0A9N8CVU4-F1
#
_cell.length_a   1.000
_cell.length_b   1.000
_cell.length_c   1.000
_cell.angle_alpha   90.00
_cell.angle_beta   90.00
_cell.angle_gamma   90.00
#
_symmetry.space_group_name_H-M   'P 1'
#
loop_
_entity.id
_entity.type
_entity.pdbx_description
1 polymer ?
#
loop_
_entity_poly.entity_id
_entity_poly.type
_entity_poly.pdbx_seq_one_letter_code
_entity_poly.pdbx_strand_id
1 'polypeptide(L)'
;MYLSRLHYQGATSRGVAIFDKSSTEKSIQSLARTFKDTGYGYGKLRNFSEVPLFLDSKASRLIQLADLVSYSIFRKFELNDDEFYKIIEHSFDYNNGKVHGLYVAH
;
A
#
# COMPACT_ATOMS: atom_id res chain seq x y z
N MET A 1 10.73 1.64 -7.15
CA MET A 1 9.95 1.25 -5.95
C MET A 1 10.01 2.40 -4.94
N TYR A 2 8.90 2.76 -4.28
CA TYR A 2 8.78 3.93 -3.40
C TYR A 2 9.87 4.02 -2.32
N LEU A 3 9.97 2.98 -1.47
CA LEU A 3 10.95 2.93 -0.38
C LEU A 3 12.41 3.00 -0.86
N SER A 4 12.71 2.45 -2.05
CA SER A 4 14.06 2.56 -2.63
C SER A 4 14.39 3.99 -3.02
N ARG A 5 13.42 4.76 -3.56
CA ARG A 5 13.65 6.17 -3.88
C ARG A 5 13.86 7.01 -2.62
N LEU A 6 13.07 6.79 -1.57
CA LEU A 6 13.27 7.46 -0.28
C LEU A 6 14.66 7.17 0.30
N HIS A 7 15.12 5.91 0.21
CA HIS A 7 16.48 5.54 0.62
C HIS A 7 17.56 6.34 -0.13
N TYR A 8 17.44 6.49 -1.44
CA TYR A 8 18.36 7.32 -2.24
C TYR A 8 18.29 8.82 -1.91
N GLN A 9 17.18 9.29 -1.31
CA GLN A 9 17.01 10.66 -0.80
C GLN A 9 17.49 10.83 0.65
N GLY A 10 18.12 9.80 1.24
CA GLY A 10 18.59 9.81 2.63
C GLY A 10 17.51 9.46 3.67
N ALA A 11 16.26 9.28 3.27
CA ALA A 11 15.16 8.86 4.12
C ALA A 11 15.03 7.33 4.15
N THR A 12 15.87 6.68 4.96
CA THR A 12 15.88 5.22 5.06
C THR A 12 14.86 4.74 6.09
N SER A 13 13.81 4.08 5.59
CA SER A 13 12.77 3.46 6.41
C SER A 13 12.51 2.02 5.98
N ARG A 14 12.09 1.18 6.92
CA ARG A 14 11.53 -0.14 6.61
C ARG A 14 10.01 -0.02 6.53
N GLY A 15 9.41 -0.62 5.50
CA GLY A 15 7.97 -0.69 5.35
C GLY A 15 7.36 -1.77 6.24
N VAL A 16 6.04 -1.74 6.38
CA VAL A 16 5.24 -2.84 6.92
C VAL A 16 4.07 -3.07 5.95
N ALA A 17 3.74 -4.33 5.71
CA ALA A 17 2.56 -4.71 4.93
C ALA A 17 1.53 -5.34 5.88
N ILE A 18 0.34 -4.76 5.95
CA ILE A 18 -0.75 -5.20 6.82
C ILE A 18 -1.96 -5.46 5.95
N PHE A 19 -2.60 -6.61 6.15
CA PHE A 19 -3.76 -7.07 5.41
C PHE A 19 -4.88 -7.39 6.40
N ASP A 20 -6.12 -7.13 5.98
CA ASP A 20 -7.28 -7.68 6.68
C ASP A 20 -7.33 -9.20 6.48
N LYS A 21 -7.86 -9.90 7.47
CA LYS A 21 -7.97 -11.36 7.46
C LYS A 21 -8.89 -11.80 6.32
N SER A 22 -8.35 -12.56 5.39
CA SER A 22 -9.10 -13.06 4.23
C SER A 22 -8.71 -14.49 3.88
N SER A 23 -9.53 -15.17 3.08
CA SER A 23 -9.23 -16.52 2.56
C SER A 23 -7.96 -16.57 1.69
N THR A 24 -7.49 -15.42 1.22
CA THR A 24 -6.30 -15.27 0.37
C THR A 24 -5.00 -15.17 1.17
N GLU A 25 -5.05 -15.18 2.50
CA GLU A 25 -3.89 -15.03 3.40
C GLU A 25 -2.73 -15.96 3.03
N LYS A 26 -3.00 -17.26 2.84
CA LYS A 26 -1.95 -18.24 2.49
C LYS A 26 -1.26 -17.90 1.17
N SER A 27 -2.03 -17.43 0.18
CA SER A 27 -1.50 -17.03 -1.12
C SER A 27 -0.63 -15.78 -1.00
N ILE A 28 -1.06 -14.78 -0.24
CA ILE A 28 -0.28 -13.55 0.01
C ILE A 28 0.99 -13.85 0.80
N GLN A 29 0.93 -14.72 1.81
CA GLN A 29 2.12 -15.15 2.54
C GLN A 29 3.12 -15.89 1.65
N SER A 30 2.63 -16.83 0.82
CA SER A 30 3.46 -17.56 -0.14
C SER A 30 4.13 -16.60 -1.12
N LEU A 31 3.36 -15.65 -1.65
CA LEU A 31 3.85 -14.61 -2.54
C LEU A 31 4.91 -13.73 -1.86
N ALA A 32 4.71 -13.32 -0.61
CA ALA A 32 5.66 -12.51 0.13
C ALA A 32 6.96 -13.24 0.47
N ARG A 33 6.90 -14.53 0.80
CA ARG A 33 8.07 -15.39 0.95
C ARG A 33 8.84 -15.48 -0.36
N THR A 34 8.14 -15.69 -1.47
CA THR A 34 8.72 -15.70 -2.83
C THR A 34 9.37 -14.35 -3.16
N PHE A 35 8.74 -13.23 -2.81
CA PHE A 35 9.31 -11.89 -3.00
C PHE A 35 10.59 -11.63 -2.19
N LYS A 36 10.68 -12.23 -1.00
CA LYS A 36 11.86 -12.14 -0.12
C LYS A 36 13.02 -12.99 -0.65
N ASP A 37 12.74 -14.20 -1.09
CA ASP A 37 13.76 -15.20 -1.42
C ASP A 37 14.26 -15.05 -2.87
N THR A 38 13.36 -14.97 -3.84
CA THR A 38 13.69 -14.95 -5.28
C THR A 38 13.71 -13.54 -5.87
N GLY A 39 12.77 -12.68 -5.45
CA GLY A 39 12.52 -11.39 -6.11
C GLY A 39 11.93 -11.55 -7.53
N TYR A 40 11.35 -10.48 -8.09
CA TYR A 40 10.81 -10.46 -9.46
C TYR A 40 11.48 -9.38 -10.32
N GLY A 41 11.11 -9.27 -11.60
CA GLY A 41 11.67 -8.30 -12.58
C GLY A 41 11.59 -6.81 -12.18
N TYR A 42 10.82 -6.47 -11.14
CA TYR A 42 10.75 -5.12 -10.55
C TYR A 42 11.69 -4.92 -9.33
N GLY A 43 12.49 -5.93 -8.95
CA GLY A 43 13.48 -5.89 -7.88
C GLY A 43 13.22 -6.85 -6.71
N LYS A 44 14.13 -6.83 -5.72
CA LYS A 44 14.00 -7.58 -4.45
C LYS A 44 13.33 -6.69 -3.39
N LEU A 45 12.31 -7.21 -2.70
CA LEU A 45 11.66 -6.56 -1.56
C LEU A 45 12.52 -6.71 -0.30
N ARG A 46 13.60 -5.93 -0.21
CA ARG A 46 14.56 -5.97 0.91
C ARG A 46 14.19 -5.10 2.12
N ASN A 47 13.23 -4.19 1.95
CA ASN A 47 12.98 -3.10 2.90
C ASN A 47 11.70 -3.29 3.73
N PHE A 48 11.18 -4.51 3.89
CA PHE A 48 10.13 -4.76 4.87
C PHE A 48 10.73 -5.07 6.25
N SER A 49 10.10 -4.54 7.29
CA SER A 49 10.50 -4.74 8.68
C SER A 49 10.18 -6.14 9.17
N GLU A 50 9.13 -6.75 8.59
CA GLU A 50 8.52 -7.99 9.06
C GLU A 50 7.86 -8.71 7.87
N VAL A 51 7.47 -9.97 8.06
CA VAL A 51 6.53 -10.65 7.13
C VAL A 51 5.17 -9.91 7.08
N PRO A 52 4.38 -10.03 6.00
CA PRO A 52 3.03 -9.49 5.98
C PRO A 52 2.20 -9.90 7.21
N LEU A 53 1.59 -8.90 7.85
CA LEU A 53 0.73 -9.08 9.01
C LEU A 53 -0.73 -9.22 8.56
N PHE A 54 -1.43 -10.21 9.11
CA PHE A 54 -2.86 -10.41 8.88
C PHE A 54 -3.58 -10.14 10.19
N LEU A 55 -4.40 -9.10 10.21
CA LEU A 55 -5.09 -8.64 11.40
C LEU A 55 -6.60 -8.73 11.20
N ASP A 56 -7.33 -8.94 12.28
CA ASP A 56 -8.77 -8.73 12.28
C ASP A 56 -9.04 -7.23 12.16
N SER A 57 -9.82 -6.81 11.15
CA SER A 57 -10.23 -5.42 10.93
C SER A 57 -10.83 -4.74 12.16
N LYS A 58 -11.48 -5.49 13.06
CA LYS A 58 -12.02 -4.94 14.33
C LYS A 58 -10.95 -4.68 15.38
N ALA A 59 -9.78 -5.33 15.26
CA ALA A 59 -8.70 -5.24 16.22
C ALA A 59 -7.58 -4.26 15.82
N SER A 60 -7.61 -3.69 14.61
CA SER A 60 -6.52 -2.85 14.09
C SER A 60 -6.98 -1.49 13.56
N ARG A 61 -6.50 -0.42 14.22
CA ARG A 61 -6.69 0.97 13.77
C ARG A 61 -6.09 1.24 12.37
N LEU A 62 -5.06 0.48 11.98
CA LEU A 62 -4.44 0.64 10.66
C LEU A 62 -5.31 0.06 9.54
N ILE A 63 -6.05 -1.02 9.82
CA ILE A 63 -7.04 -1.54 8.87
C ILE A 63 -8.22 -0.58 8.76
N GLN A 64 -8.70 -0.06 9.88
CA GLN A 64 -9.75 0.98 9.86
C GLN A 64 -9.33 2.23 9.07
N LEU A 65 -8.06 2.64 9.18
CA LEU A 65 -7.53 3.73 8.36
C LEU A 65 -7.53 3.37 6.87
N ALA A 66 -7.15 2.14 6.51
CA ALA A 66 -7.22 1.66 5.13
C ALA A 66 -8.65 1.64 4.59
N ASP A 67 -9.64 1.29 5.42
CA ASP A 67 -11.06 1.36 5.06
C ASP A 67 -11.50 2.81 4.79
N LEU A 68 -11.08 3.77 5.62
CA LEU A 68 -11.37 5.19 5.41
C LEU A 68 -10.74 5.72 4.11
N VAL A 69 -9.50 5.33 3.80
CA VAL A 69 -8.83 5.68 2.54
C VAL A 69 -9.59 5.07 1.36
N SER A 70 -9.99 3.81 1.46
CA SER A 70 -10.74 3.11 0.40
C SER A 70 -12.11 3.75 0.17
N TYR A 71 -12.82 4.09 1.25
CA TYR A 71 -14.10 4.80 1.20
C TYR A 71 -13.94 6.18 0.57
N SER A 72 -12.90 6.93 0.94
CA SER A 72 -12.59 8.24 0.37
C SER A 72 -12.35 8.16 -1.14
N ILE A 73 -11.65 7.14 -1.62
CA ILE A 73 -11.41 6.91 -3.06
C ILE A 73 -12.74 6.57 -3.75
N PHE A 74 -13.53 5.65 -3.18
CA PHE A 74 -14.83 5.27 -3.73
C PHE A 74 -15.75 6.47 -3.92
N ARG A 75 -15.91 7.33 -2.90
CA ARG A 75 -16.77 8.53 -3.01
C ARG A 75 -16.34 9.45 -4.15
N LYS A 76 -15.03 9.63 -4.35
CA LYS A 76 -14.51 10.50 -5.41
C LYS A 76 -14.92 10.02 -6.79
N PHE A 77 -14.74 8.74 -7.08
CA PHE A 77 -14.90 8.22 -8.44
C PHE A 77 -16.33 7.75 -8.74
N GLU A 78 -17.02 7.17 -7.77
CA GLU A 78 -18.36 6.61 -7.98
C GLU A 78 -19.47 7.63 -7.69
N LEU A 79 -19.24 8.55 -6.76
CA LEU A 79 -20.25 9.53 -6.33
C LEU A 79 -19.91 10.97 -6.72
N ASN A 80 -18.77 11.21 -7.38
CA ASN A 80 -18.24 12.54 -7.70
C ASN A 80 -18.11 13.46 -6.47
N ASP A 81 -17.95 12.89 -5.27
CA ASP A 81 -17.76 13.65 -4.03
C ASP A 81 -16.28 13.57 -3.59
N ASP A 82 -15.63 14.72 -3.58
CA ASP A 82 -14.20 14.84 -3.31
C ASP A 82 -13.83 15.34 -1.90
N GLU A 83 -14.81 15.49 -1.01
CA GLU A 83 -14.62 16.05 0.33
C GLU A 83 -13.49 15.36 1.10
N PHE A 84 -13.55 14.03 1.20
CA PHE A 84 -12.52 13.25 1.89
C PHE A 84 -11.27 13.02 1.03
N TYR A 85 -11.43 12.95 -0.29
CA TYR A 85 -10.32 12.66 -1.20
C TYR A 85 -9.25 13.77 -1.15
N LYS A 86 -9.67 15.04 -1.08
CA LYS A 86 -8.76 16.18 -0.91
C LYS A 86 -7.87 16.09 0.32
N ILE A 87 -8.31 15.40 1.36
CA ILE A 87 -7.52 15.19 2.58
C ILE A 87 -6.35 14.23 2.30
N ILE A 88 -6.52 13.24 1.43
CA ILE A 88 -5.53 12.18 1.21
C ILE A 88 -4.78 12.31 -0.12
N GLU A 89 -5.21 13.17 -1.04
CA GLU A 89 -4.66 13.24 -2.40
C GLU A 89 -3.15 13.52 -2.44
N HIS A 90 -2.66 14.30 -1.47
CA HIS A 90 -1.24 14.64 -1.35
C HIS A 90 -0.38 13.49 -0.78
N SER A 91 -1.00 12.41 -0.30
CA SER A 91 -0.32 11.23 0.23
C SER A 91 0.07 10.23 -0.85
N PHE A 92 -0.46 10.38 -2.08
CA PHE A 92 -0.03 9.55 -3.21
C PHE A 92 1.36 9.97 -3.69
N ASP A 93 2.15 8.98 -4.11
CA ASP A 93 3.51 9.21 -4.57
C ASP A 93 3.49 9.82 -5.98
N TYR A 94 4.21 10.92 -6.17
CA TYR A 94 4.38 11.56 -7.47
C TYR A 94 5.83 11.47 -7.92
N ASN A 95 6.08 10.83 -9.05
CA ASN A 95 7.42 10.68 -9.58
C ASN A 95 7.42 10.61 -11.11
N ASN A 96 8.31 11.40 -11.75
CA ASN A 96 8.45 11.53 -13.20
C ASN A 96 7.13 11.88 -13.92
N GLY A 97 6.38 12.85 -13.41
CA GLY A 97 5.14 13.30 -14.05
C GLY A 97 3.93 12.37 -13.86
N LYS A 98 4.09 11.27 -13.11
CA LYS A 98 3.08 10.23 -12.93
C LYS A 98 2.78 10.00 -11.45
N VAL A 99 1.49 9.87 -11.14
CA VAL A 99 0.99 9.45 -9.82
C VAL A 99 1.13 7.93 -9.69
N HIS A 100 1.64 7.48 -8.55
CA HIS A 100 1.74 6.09 -8.13
C HIS A 100 0.91 5.89 -6.85
N GLY A 101 0.40 4.67 -6.65
CA GLY A 101 -0.42 4.33 -5.47
C GLY A 101 -1.92 4.42 -5.69
N LEU A 102 -2.38 5.09 -6.76
CA LEU A 102 -3.76 5.04 -7.23
C LEU A 102 -3.75 4.87 -8.76
N TYR A 103 -4.46 3.86 -9.26
CA TYR A 103 -4.67 3.65 -10.68
C TYR A 103 -6.13 3.95 -11.02
N VAL A 104 -6.34 4.90 -11.93
CA VAL A 104 -7.66 5.26 -12.45
C VAL A 104 -7.67 4.83 -13.91
N ALA A 105 -8.55 3.91 -14.28
CA ALA A 105 -8.77 3.55 -15.67
C ALA A 105 -9.56 4.68 -16.34
N HIS A 106 -9.04 5.21 -17.45
CA HIS A 106 -9.72 6.18 -18.31
C HIS A 106 -10.58 5.47 -19.35
#